data_AF-A0A1C5VNI4-F1
#
_entry.id   AF-A0A1C5VNI4-F1
#
_cell.length_a   1.000
_cell.length_b   1.000
_cell.length_c   1.000
_cell.angle_alpha   90.00
_cell.angle_beta   90.00
_cell.angle_gamma   90.00
#
_symmetry.space_group_name_H-M   'P 1'
#
loop_
_entity.id
_entity.type
_entity.pdbx_description
1 polymer ?
#
loop_
_entity_poly.entity_id
_entity_poly.type
_entity_poly.pdbx_seq_one_letter_code
_entity_poly.pdbx_strand_id
1 'polypeptide(L)'
;MNKDSVIKARCSSEIKQQVQNYTQSHNINESEFLLSSVQTVLQCNVPNNYNEKLQFIYQYQYNLLRNKLFNLINLNSTIPSYTKELIRKELSNNDFSQFNLH
;
A
#
# COMPACT_ATOMS: atom_id res chain seq x y z
N MET A 1 -10.20 -20.25 -3.34
CA MET A 1 -9.06 -20.02 -4.27
C MET A 1 -8.80 -18.53 -4.33
N ASN A 2 -7.76 -18.02 -3.66
CA ASN A 2 -7.28 -16.67 -3.94
C ASN A 2 -6.52 -16.74 -5.27
N LYS A 3 -7.14 -16.26 -6.35
CA LYS A 3 -6.42 -16.05 -7.61
C LYS A 3 -5.76 -14.68 -7.51
N ASP A 4 -4.49 -14.67 -7.15
CA ASP A 4 -3.69 -13.45 -7.22
C ASP A 4 -3.78 -12.89 -8.64
N SER A 5 -4.14 -11.60 -8.75
CA SER A 5 -4.31 -10.90 -10.02
C SER A 5 -3.15 -9.92 -10.20
N VAL A 6 -2.65 -9.79 -11.43
CA VAL A 6 -1.42 -9.02 -11.72
C VAL A 6 -1.75 -7.78 -12.54
N ILE A 7 -1.32 -6.62 -12.06
CA ILE A 7 -1.32 -5.37 -12.83
C ILE A 7 0.03 -5.26 -13.55
N LYS A 8 0.01 -5.03 -14.87
CA LYS A 8 1.21 -4.80 -15.70
C LYS A 8 1.08 -3.45 -16.40
N ALA A 9 2.12 -2.64 -16.33
CA ALA A 9 2.20 -1.35 -17.02
C ALA A 9 3.56 -1.20 -17.71
N ARG A 10 3.57 -0.52 -18.86
CA ARG A 10 4.81 -0.05 -19.49
C ARG A 10 5.14 1.34 -18.95
N CYS A 11 6.41 1.62 -18.70
CA CYS A 11 6.90 2.93 -18.31
C CYS A 11 8.22 3.24 -19.02
N SER A 12 8.65 4.51 -18.98
CA SER A 12 9.98 4.89 -19.45
C SER A 12 11.07 4.30 -18.55
N SER A 13 12.28 4.15 -19.10
CA SER A 13 13.46 3.72 -18.33
C SER A 13 13.76 4.69 -17.18
N GLU A 14 13.57 5.99 -17.40
CA GLU A 14 13.77 7.04 -16.40
C GLU A 14 12.86 6.83 -15.18
N ILE A 15 11.55 6.67 -15.38
CA ILE A 15 10.61 6.45 -14.27
C ILE A 15 10.92 5.15 -13.55
N LYS A 16 11.25 4.09 -14.29
CA LYS A 16 11.66 2.81 -13.67
C LYS A 16 12.86 3.00 -12.76
N GLN A 17 13.89 3.73 -13.21
CA GLN A 17 15.09 3.99 -12.42
C GLN A 17 14.82 4.87 -11.21
N GLN A 18 13.96 5.89 -11.33
CA GLN A 18 13.54 6.72 -10.19
C GLN A 18 12.85 5.88 -9.11
N VAL A 19 11.93 4.99 -9.49
CA VAL A 19 11.26 4.07 -8.56
C VAL A 19 12.27 3.15 -7.87
N GLN A 20 13.21 2.58 -8.62
CA GLN A 20 14.25 1.70 -8.08
C GLN A 20 15.14 2.44 -7.07
N ASN A 21 15.64 3.63 -7.42
CA ASN A 21 16.47 4.44 -6.52
C ASN A 21 15.72 4.86 -5.24
N TYR A 22 14.46 5.24 -5.38
CA TYR A 22 13.64 5.66 -4.24
C TYR A 22 13.39 4.48 -3.28
N THR A 23 12.98 3.34 -3.81
CA THR A 23 12.65 2.15 -3.01
C THR A 23 13.89 1.56 -2.33
N GLN A 24 15.05 1.56 -2.99
CA GLN A 24 16.32 1.16 -2.40
C GLN A 24 16.75 2.09 -1.26
N SER A 25 16.72 3.41 -1.47
CA SER A 25 17.16 4.37 -0.45
C SER A 25 16.29 4.36 0.80
N HIS A 26 15.03 3.92 0.70
CA HIS A 26 14.09 3.83 1.82
C HIS A 26 13.86 2.40 2.34
N ASN A 27 14.57 1.40 1.79
CA ASN A 27 14.39 -0.01 2.12
C ASN A 27 12.92 -0.46 2.02
N ILE A 28 12.31 -0.20 0.87
CA ILE A 28 10.92 -0.53 0.54
C ILE A 28 10.92 -1.50 -0.65
N ASN A 29 10.02 -2.50 -0.66
CA ASN A 29 9.84 -3.35 -1.83
C ASN A 29 9.14 -2.58 -2.96
N GLU A 30 9.63 -2.69 -4.20
CA GLU A 30 9.06 -1.98 -5.36
C GLU A 30 7.57 -2.27 -5.59
N SER A 31 7.15 -3.54 -5.45
CA SER A 31 5.75 -3.93 -5.63
C SER A 31 4.85 -3.37 -4.53
N GLU A 32 5.35 -3.33 -3.29
CA GLU A 32 4.62 -2.71 -2.17
C GLU A 32 4.46 -1.22 -2.40
N PHE A 33 5.55 -0.54 -2.80
CA PHE A 33 5.54 0.88 -3.14
C PHE A 33 4.48 1.19 -4.19
N LEU A 34 4.52 0.50 -5.34
CA LEU A 34 3.60 0.73 -6.46
C LEU A 34 2.15 0.41 -6.08
N LEU A 35 1.91 -0.72 -5.40
CA LEU A 35 0.57 -1.11 -4.99
C LEU A 35 -0.02 -0.10 -3.99
N SER A 36 0.77 0.34 -3.01
CA SER A 36 0.34 1.33 -2.03
C SER A 36 0.04 2.68 -2.68
N SER A 37 0.86 3.13 -3.63
CA SER A 37 0.57 4.35 -4.39
C SER A 37 -0.74 4.27 -5.16
N VAL A 38 -1.00 3.16 -5.87
CA VAL A 38 -2.26 2.95 -6.60
C VAL A 38 -3.46 2.92 -5.65
N GLN A 39 -3.35 2.19 -4.53
CA GLN A 39 -4.42 2.13 -3.52
C GLN A 39 -4.73 3.52 -2.97
N THR A 40 -3.72 4.33 -2.65
CA THR A 40 -3.93 5.69 -2.13
C THR A 40 -4.64 6.58 -3.14
N VAL A 41 -4.27 6.53 -4.42
CA VAL A 41 -4.95 7.31 -5.46
C VAL A 41 -6.40 6.87 -5.66
N LEU A 42 -6.72 5.59 -5.44
CA LEU A 42 -8.10 5.11 -5.52
C LEU A 42 -8.94 5.46 -4.28
N GLN A 43 -8.30 5.58 -3.12
CA GLN A 43 -8.95 5.87 -1.85
C GLN A 43 -9.07 7.37 -1.55
N CYS A 44 -8.09 8.15 -2.01
CA CYS A 44 -8.06 9.59 -1.87
C CYS A 44 -8.30 10.23 -3.23
N ASN A 45 -9.19 11.23 -3.29
CA ASN A 45 -9.27 12.12 -4.44
C ASN A 45 -7.95 12.89 -4.62
N VAL A 46 -7.75 13.50 -5.80
CA VAL A 46 -6.60 14.38 -6.05
C VAL A 46 -6.60 15.52 -5.02
N PRO A 47 -5.53 15.68 -4.21
CA PRO A 47 -5.50 16.70 -3.18
C PRO A 47 -5.46 18.13 -3.74
N ASN A 48 -6.39 18.97 -3.32
CA ASN A 48 -6.52 20.38 -3.74
C ASN A 48 -6.12 21.37 -2.64
N ASN A 49 -6.05 20.93 -1.38
CA ASN A 49 -5.63 21.76 -0.25
C ASN A 49 -4.62 21.03 0.65
N TYR A 50 -4.12 21.72 1.67
CA TYR A 50 -3.11 21.19 2.57
C TYR A 50 -3.61 19.99 3.40
N ASN A 51 -4.83 20.04 3.91
CA ASN A 51 -5.39 18.95 4.72
C ASN A 51 -5.58 17.68 3.89
N GLU A 52 -6.05 17.82 2.65
CA GLU A 52 -6.16 16.69 1.70
C GLU A 52 -4.78 16.12 1.33
N LYS A 53 -3.74 16.96 1.22
CA LYS A 53 -2.37 16.48 1.00
C LYS A 53 -1.87 15.67 2.19
N LEU A 54 -2.12 16.13 3.42
CA LEU A 54 -1.78 15.39 4.62
C LEU A 54 -2.53 14.06 4.67
N GLN A 55 -3.83 14.06 4.40
CA GLN A 55 -4.65 12.84 4.34
C GLN A 55 -4.09 11.84 3.32
N PHE A 56 -3.71 12.32 2.13
CA PHE A 56 -3.08 11.50 1.10
C PHE A 56 -1.78 10.85 1.60
N ILE A 57 -0.91 11.63 2.27
CA ILE A 57 0.36 11.12 2.81
C ILE A 57 0.11 10.04 3.88
N TYR A 58 -0.80 10.29 4.83
CA TYR A 58 -1.12 9.32 5.87
C TYR A 58 -1.74 8.04 5.29
N GLN A 59 -2.65 8.18 4.33
CA GLN A 59 -3.25 7.03 3.66
C GLN A 59 -2.19 6.20 2.91
N TYR A 60 -1.25 6.86 2.23
CA TYR A 60 -0.10 6.19 1.61
C TYR A 60 0.76 5.43 2.62
N GLN A 61 1.15 6.06 3.72
CA GLN A 61 1.93 5.41 4.77
C GLN A 61 1.20 4.21 5.36
N TYR A 62 -0.11 4.33 5.58
CA TYR A 62 -0.94 3.24 6.04
C TYR A 62 -0.98 2.08 5.04
N ASN A 63 -1.26 2.35 3.77
CA ASN A 63 -1.28 1.33 2.72
C ASN A 63 0.08 0.62 2.61
N LEU A 64 1.18 1.36 2.76
CA LEU A 64 2.52 0.79 2.73
C LEU A 64 2.77 -0.17 3.88
N LEU A 65 2.44 0.24 5.11
CA LEU A 65 2.54 -0.61 6.29
C LEU A 65 1.64 -1.85 6.16
N ARG A 66 0.39 -1.66 5.73
CA ARG A 66 -0.58 -2.73 5.51
C ARG A 66 -0.05 -3.78 4.54
N ASN A 67 0.47 -3.36 3.39
CA ASN A 67 0.98 -4.29 2.38
C ASN A 67 2.23 -5.04 2.87
N LYS A 68 3.13 -4.37 3.60
CA LYS A 68 4.27 -5.01 4.28
C LYS A 68 3.83 -6.10 5.25
N LEU A 69 2.87 -5.79 6.12
CA LEU A 69 2.32 -6.75 7.08
C LEU A 69 1.64 -7.93 6.39
N PHE A 70 0.89 -7.67 5.32
CA PHE A 70 0.27 -8.74 4.52
C PHE A 70 1.30 -9.69 3.95
N ASN A 71 2.37 -9.16 3.34
CA ASN A 71 3.44 -9.99 2.81
C ASN A 71 4.11 -10.83 3.90
N LEU A 72 4.46 -10.22 5.04
CA LEU A 72 5.07 -10.93 6.17
C LEU A 72 4.17 -12.06 6.70
N ILE A 73 2.88 -11.79 6.91
CA ILE A 73 1.92 -12.77 7.42
C ILE A 73 1.67 -13.87 6.38
N ASN A 74 1.59 -13.52 5.11
CA ASN A 74 1.37 -14.47 4.03
C ASN A 74 2.54 -15.46 3.93
N LEU A 75 3.77 -14.96 3.97
CA LEU A 75 4.99 -15.75 3.86
C LEU A 75 5.30 -16.57 5.13
N ASN A 76 4.81 -16.14 6.30
CA ASN A 76 5.06 -16.88 7.54
C ASN A 76 4.21 -18.16 7.60
N SER A 77 4.86 -19.32 7.48
CA SER A 77 4.21 -20.64 7.51
C SER A 77 3.74 -21.07 8.90
N THR A 78 4.21 -20.43 9.97
CA THR A 78 3.84 -20.80 11.35
C THR A 78 2.50 -20.20 11.79
N ILE A 79 2.00 -19.19 11.08
CA ILE A 79 0.71 -18.56 11.36
C ILE A 79 -0.40 -19.40 10.71
N PRO A 80 -1.40 -19.90 11.46
CA PRO A 80 -2.52 -20.64 10.88
C PRO A 80 -3.33 -19.81 9.87
N SER A 81 -3.81 -20.44 8.80
CA SER A 81 -4.56 -19.76 7.72
C SER A 81 -5.74 -18.93 8.22
N TYR A 82 -6.51 -19.47 9.18
CA TYR A 82 -7.63 -18.75 9.80
C TYR A 82 -7.17 -17.47 10.51
N THR A 83 -6.05 -17.52 11.25
CA THR A 83 -5.46 -16.34 11.89
C THR A 83 -5.01 -15.31 10.85
N LYS A 84 -4.43 -15.75 9.73
CA LYS A 84 -4.08 -14.84 8.62
C LYS A 84 -5.31 -14.11 8.10
N GLU A 85 -6.44 -14.80 7.94
CA GLU A 85 -7.70 -14.20 7.48
C GLU A 85 -8.25 -13.17 8.47
N LEU A 86 -8.25 -13.47 9.77
CA LEU A 86 -8.66 -12.51 10.81
C LEU A 86 -7.81 -11.23 10.77
N ILE A 87 -6.47 -11.38 10.72
CA ILE A 87 -5.58 -10.22 10.68
C ILE A 87 -5.81 -9.41 9.39
N ARG A 88 -5.98 -10.07 8.24
CA ARG A 88 -6.28 -9.37 6.98
C ARG A 88 -7.58 -8.59 7.04
N LYS A 89 -8.61 -9.12 7.71
CA LYS A 89 -9.90 -8.45 7.89
C LYS A 89 -9.72 -7.16 8.71
N GLU A 90 -9.04 -7.23 9.86
CA GLU A 90 -8.80 -6.06 10.71
C GLU A 90 -7.98 -4.97 10.01
N LEU A 91 -6.92 -5.37 9.31
CA LEU A 91 -6.10 -4.45 8.50
C LEU A 91 -6.82 -3.94 7.23
N SER A 92 -7.97 -4.48 6.86
CA SER A 92 -8.77 -3.94 5.75
C SER A 92 -9.88 -3.01 6.22
N ASN A 93 -10.20 -3.00 7.52
CA ASN A 93 -11.24 -2.15 8.09
C ASN A 93 -10.75 -0.73 8.44
N ASN A 94 -9.43 -0.54 8.58
CA ASN A 94 -8.84 0.77 8.82
C ASN A 94 -8.70 1.51 7.50
N ASP A 95 -9.61 2.43 7.24
CA ASP A 95 -9.50 3.43 6.19
C ASP A 95 -9.23 4.78 6.86
N PHE A 96 -8.05 5.38 6.63
CA PHE A 96 -7.73 6.68 7.21
C PHE A 96 -8.54 7.81 6.56
N SER A 97 -9.29 7.53 5.48
CA SER A 97 -10.30 8.44 4.96
C SER A 97 -11.38 8.80 6.00
N GLN A 98 -11.59 7.94 7.01
CA GLN A 98 -12.57 8.12 8.08
C GLN A 98 -12.13 9.15 9.14
N PHE A 99 -10.82 9.44 9.23
CA PHE A 99 -10.34 10.50 10.09
C PHE A 99 -10.54 11.83 9.36
N ASN A 100 -11.69 12.46 9.61
CA ASN A 100 -11.95 13.85 9.21
C ASN A 100 -10.93 14.75 9.91
N LEU A 101 -9.85 15.08 9.20
CA LEU A 101 -8.93 16.16 9.56
C LEU A 101 -9.60 17.48 9.18
N HIS A 102 -10.57 17.92 10.01
CA HIS A 102 -11.15 19.26 9.94
C HIS A 102 -10.16 20.31 10.47
#